data_AF-A0A8T3P6L2-F1
#
_entry.id   AF-A0A8T3P6L2-F1
#
_cell.length_a   1.000
_cell.length_b   1.000
_cell.length_c   1.000
_cell.angle_alpha   90.00
_cell.angle_beta   90.00
_cell.angle_gamma   90.00
#
_symmetry.space_group_name_H-M   'P 1'
#
loop_
_entity.id
_entity.type
_entity.pdbx_description
1 polymer ?
#
loop_
_entity_poly.entity_id
_entity_poly.type
_entity_poly.pdbx_seq_one_letter_code
_entity_poly.pdbx_strand_id
1 'polypeptide(L)'
;PVLASDVGGVGELVVHDHTGWLLAPENLEALDDTLALVLSVPTAVASMRPACRRIAEGRVSPAVIATAYRECFARALASRS
;
A
#
# COMPACT_ATOMS: atom_id res chain seq x y z
N PRO A 1 7.44 -5.86 -2.30
CA PRO A 1 6.43 -6.27 -1.31
C PRO A 1 6.85 -5.75 0.06
N VAL A 2 5.89 -5.59 0.97
CA VAL A 2 6.12 -5.09 2.32
C VAL A 2 5.45 -6.02 3.34
N LEU A 3 6.04 -6.17 4.51
CA LEU A 3 5.32 -6.64 5.71
C LEU A 3 5.06 -5.39 6.53
N ALA A 4 3.81 -5.18 6.92
CA ALA A 4 3.43 -4.00 7.67
C ALA A 4 2.32 -4.32 8.67
N SER A 5 2.27 -3.53 9.75
CA SER A 5 1.14 -3.58 10.68
C SER A 5 -0.12 -3.02 10.04
N ASP A 6 -1.27 -3.64 10.31
CA ASP A 6 -2.59 -3.16 9.89
C ASP A 6 -3.07 -2.03 10.80
N VAL A 7 -2.46 -0.86 10.61
CA VAL A 7 -2.75 0.35 11.37
C VAL A 7 -2.82 1.56 10.45
N GLY A 8 -3.76 2.47 10.72
CA GLY A 8 -3.93 3.70 9.94
C GLY A 8 -4.21 3.44 8.46
N GLY A 9 -3.60 4.24 7.58
CA GLY A 9 -3.79 4.15 6.12
C GLY A 9 -2.94 3.09 5.41
N VAL A 10 -2.19 2.25 6.14
CA VAL A 10 -1.28 1.26 5.52
C VAL A 10 -2.06 0.24 4.68
N GLY A 11 -3.21 -0.21 5.18
CA GLY A 11 -4.10 -1.13 4.47
C GLY A 11 -4.69 -0.56 3.17
N GLU A 12 -4.57 0.75 2.94
CA GLU A 12 -4.95 1.33 1.66
C GLU A 12 -3.96 1.00 0.55
N LEU A 13 -2.70 0.70 0.85
CA LEU A 13 -1.66 0.42 -0.16
C LEU A 13 -1.20 -1.04 -0.18
N VAL A 14 -1.30 -1.73 0.96
CA VAL A 14 -0.91 -3.13 1.08
C VAL A 14 -2.13 -4.01 0.87
N VAL A 15 -2.13 -4.77 -0.23
CA VAL A 15 -3.13 -5.78 -0.53
C VAL A 15 -2.54 -7.12 -0.16
N HIS A 16 -3.16 -7.79 0.82
CA HIS A 16 -2.71 -9.09 1.33
C HIS A 16 -2.48 -10.08 0.18
N ASP A 17 -1.35 -10.80 0.22
CA ASP A 17 -0.85 -11.75 -0.79
C ASP A 17 -0.65 -11.19 -2.21
N HIS A 18 -0.82 -9.89 -2.44
CA HIS A 18 -0.68 -9.27 -3.77
C HIS A 18 0.43 -8.22 -3.82
N THR A 19 0.52 -7.36 -2.80
CA THR A 19 1.61 -6.38 -2.65
C THR A 19 2.34 -6.49 -1.33
N GLY A 20 1.90 -7.36 -0.43
CA GLY A 20 2.56 -7.62 0.83
C GLY A 20 1.64 -8.35 1.80
N TRP A 21 1.98 -8.23 3.09
CA TRP A 21 1.21 -8.79 4.19
C TRP A 21 0.90 -7.70 5.21
N LEU A 22 -0.34 -7.72 5.68
CA LEU A 22 -0.84 -6.92 6.79
C LEU A 22 -0.91 -7.82 8.02
N LEU A 23 -0.29 -7.38 9.11
CA LEU A 23 -0.21 -8.11 10.37
C LEU A 23 -0.93 -7.34 11.45
N ALA A 24 -1.62 -8.03 12.37
CA ALA A 24 -2.16 -7.38 13.55
C ALA A 24 -1.02 -6.66 14.31
N PRO A 25 -1.24 -5.43 14.82
CA PRO A 25 -0.25 -4.75 15.64
C PRO A 25 0.07 -5.58 16.89
N GLU A 26 1.32 -5.47 17.37
CA GLU A 26 1.80 -6.15 18.59
C GLU A 26 1.77 -7.69 18.55
N ASN A 27 1.51 -8.29 17.39
CA ASN A 27 1.55 -9.74 17.21
C ASN A 27 2.92 -10.19 16.67
N LEU A 28 3.85 -10.46 17.59
CA LEU A 28 5.20 -10.91 17.26
C LEU A 28 5.23 -12.30 16.63
N GLU A 29 4.36 -13.21 17.06
CA GLU A 29 4.28 -14.58 16.51
C GLU A 29 3.90 -14.54 15.02
N ALA A 30 2.88 -13.76 14.67
CA ALA A 30 2.50 -13.58 13.26
C ALA A 30 3.60 -12.90 12.43
N LEU A 31 4.39 -12.00 13.03
CA LEU A 31 5.53 -11.38 12.37
C LEU A 31 6.62 -12.41 12.07
N ASP A 32 6.99 -13.23 13.05
CA ASP A 32 8.02 -14.25 12.91
C ASP A 32 7.63 -15.29 11.86
N ASP A 33 6.39 -15.80 11.93
CA ASP A 33 5.87 -16.79 10.97
C ASP A 33 5.85 -16.24 9.54
N THR A 34 5.36 -15.00 9.37
CA THR A 34 5.27 -14.38 8.04
C THR A 34 6.65 -14.06 7.49
N LEU A 35 7.58 -13.60 8.33
CA LEU A 35 8.94 -13.32 7.91
C LEU A 35 9.66 -14.61 7.49
N ALA A 36 9.50 -15.69 8.24
CA ALA A 36 10.06 -17.00 7.89
C ALA A 36 9.50 -17.51 6.55
N LEU A 37 8.18 -17.41 6.35
CA LEU A 37 7.53 -17.75 5.07
C LEU A 37 8.14 -16.95 3.92
N VAL A 38 8.20 -15.62 4.04
CA VAL A 38 8.70 -14.72 2.99
C VAL A 38 10.15 -15.03 2.60
N LEU A 39 11.00 -15.34 3.59
CA LEU A 39 12.38 -15.72 3.35
C LEU A 39 12.52 -17.10 2.68
N SER A 40 11.54 -18.00 2.85
CA SER A 40 11.54 -19.33 2.25
C SER A 40 11.15 -19.35 0.76
N VAL A 41 10.45 -18.32 0.27
CA VAL A 41 9.94 -18.26 -1.12
C VAL A 41 10.35 -16.97 -1.87
N PRO A 42 11.65 -16.64 -1.98
CA PRO A 42 12.11 -15.36 -2.48
C PRO A 42 11.68 -15.05 -3.92
N THR A 43 11.56 -16.07 -4.79
CA THR A 43 11.09 -15.89 -6.17
C THR A 43 9.62 -15.48 -6.23
N ALA A 44 8.77 -16.10 -5.40
CA ALA A 44 7.35 -15.75 -5.32
C ALA A 44 7.18 -14.31 -4.80
N VAL A 45 7.93 -13.95 -3.76
CA VAL A 45 7.97 -12.60 -3.19
C VAL A 45 8.44 -11.58 -4.24
N ALA A 46 9.48 -11.89 -5.01
CA ALA A 46 9.97 -11.01 -6.06
C ALA A 46 8.92 -10.77 -7.16
N SER A 47 8.08 -11.76 -7.45
CA SER A 47 7.01 -11.65 -8.46
C SER A 47 5.93 -10.62 -8.10
N MET A 48 5.83 -10.22 -6.82
CA MET A 48 4.89 -9.18 -6.36
C MET A 48 5.32 -7.76 -6.72
N ARG A 49 6.59 -7.52 -7.07
CA ARG A 49 7.16 -6.18 -7.27
C ARG A 49 6.41 -5.35 -8.34
N PRO A 50 6.03 -5.89 -9.51
CA PRO A 50 5.26 -5.13 -10.48
C PRO A 50 3.89 -4.69 -9.97
N ALA A 51 3.21 -5.51 -9.16
CA ALA A 51 1.94 -5.14 -8.53
C ALA A 51 2.14 -4.01 -7.51
N CYS A 52 3.17 -4.09 -6.67
CA CYS A 52 3.53 -3.03 -5.73
C CYS A 52 3.73 -1.69 -6.46
N ARG A 53 4.51 -1.69 -7.55
CA ARG A 53 4.78 -0.49 -8.35
C ARG A 53 3.49 0.07 -8.94
N ARG A 54 2.65 -0.76 -9.56
CA ARG A 54 1.37 -0.31 -10.15
C ARG A 54 0.47 0.36 -9.14
N ILE A 55 0.33 -0.20 -7.92
CA ILE A 55 -0.51 0.41 -6.87
C ILE A 55 0.08 1.75 -6.43
N ALA A 56 1.38 1.81 -6.16
CA ALA A 56 2.03 3.04 -5.74
C ALA A 56 1.91 4.16 -6.80
N GLU A 57 2.21 3.83 -8.05
CA GLU A 57 2.14 4.78 -9.17
C GLU A 57 0.70 5.24 -9.45
N GLY A 58 -0.26 4.33 -9.39
CA GLY A 58 -1.66 4.61 -9.69
C GLY A 58 -2.44 5.33 -8.60
N ARG A 59 -2.00 5.26 -7.33
CA ARG A 59 -2.75 5.84 -6.20
C ARG A 59 -2.07 7.03 -5.54
N VAL A 60 -0.75 6.98 -5.39
CA VAL A 60 -0.01 7.91 -4.53
C VAL A 60 1.19 8.55 -5.23
N SER A 61 1.31 8.41 -6.55
CA SER A 61 2.32 9.17 -7.30
C SER A 61 2.04 10.67 -7.19
N PRO A 62 3.09 11.53 -7.21
CA PRO A 62 2.91 12.98 -7.16
C PRO A 62 1.95 13.51 -8.24
N ALA A 63 1.96 12.93 -9.44
CA ALA A 63 1.08 13.32 -10.54
C ALA A 63 -0.41 13.01 -10.25
N VAL A 64 -0.69 11.82 -9.69
CA VAL A 64 -2.05 11.43 -9.28
C VAL A 64 -2.55 12.35 -8.17
N ILE A 65 -1.75 12.55 -7.13
CA ILE A 65 -2.13 13.41 -5.99
C ILE A 65 -2.31 14.87 -6.41
N ALA A 66 -1.43 15.41 -7.26
CA ALA A 66 -1.57 16.77 -7.77
C ALA A 66 -2.87 16.98 -8.59
N THR A 67 -3.29 15.96 -9.34
CA THR A 67 -4.54 15.99 -10.09
C THR A 67 -5.75 16.01 -9.16
N ALA A 68 -5.76 15.11 -8.16
CA ALA A 68 -6.82 15.08 -7.14
C ALA A 68 -6.92 16.41 -6.37
N TYR A 69 -5.79 17.02 -6.00
CA TYR A 69 -5.80 18.33 -5.35
C TYR A 69 -6.36 19.44 -6.23
N ARG A 70 -5.99 19.49 -7.52
CA ARG A 70 -6.55 20.48 -8.46
C ARG A 70 -8.06 20.38 -8.56
N GLU A 71 -8.61 19.17 -8.65
CA GLU A 71 -10.05 18.93 -8.71
C GLU A 71 -10.77 19.36 -7.43
N CYS A 72 -10.21 19.04 -6.27
CA CYS A 72 -10.75 19.47 -4.98
C CYS A 72 -10.79 21.00 -4.85
N PHE A 73 -9.71 21.70 -5.23
CA PHE A 73 -9.70 23.16 -5.19
C PHE A 73 -10.68 23.78 -6.19
N ALA A 74 -10.76 23.26 -7.41
CA ALA A 74 -11.71 23.73 -8.42
C ALA A 74 -13.17 23.61 -7.92
N ARG A 75 -13.53 22.47 -7.31
CA ARG A 75 -14.84 22.27 -6.70
C ARG A 75 -15.13 23.25 -5.57
N ALA A 76 -14.17 23.48 -4.69
CA ALA A 76 -14.33 24.38 -3.54
C ALA A 76 -14.48 25.86 -3.95
N LEU A 77 -13.89 26.26 -5.08
CA LEU A 77 -14.07 27.60 -5.65
C LEU A 77 -15.43 27.74 -6.32
N ALA A 78 -15.88 26.70 -7.04
CA ALA A 78 -17.17 26.70 -7.73
C ALA A 78 -18.38 26.69 -6.77
N SER A 79 -18.24 26.16 -5.56
CA SER A 79 -19.31 26.16 -4.56
C SER A 79 -19.46 27.50 -3.80
N ARG A 80 -18.58 28.47 -4.07
CA ARG A 80 -18.58 29.81 -3.45
C ARG A 80 -19.16 30.91 -4.35
N SER A 81 -19.47 30.59 -5.60
CA SER A 81 -20.13 31.43 -6.59
C SER A 81 -21.61 31.09 -6.69
#